data_AF-T1BQK5-F1
#
_entry.id   AF-T1BQK5-F1
#
_cell.length_a   1.000
_cell.length_b   1.000
_cell.length_c   1.000
_cell.angle_alpha   90.00
_cell.angle_beta   90.00
_cell.angle_gamma   90.00
#
_symmetry.space_group_name_H-M   'P 1'
#
loop_
_entity.id
_entity.type
_entity.pdbx_description
1 polymer ?
#
loop_
_entity_poly.entity_id
_entity_poly.type
_entity_poly.pdbx_seq_one_letter_code
_entity_poly.pdbx_strand_id
1 'polypeptide(L)'
;VNNTLVRGQKLPIFSGAGLPHNQIAAQIVRQAKLRSSDESFAIVFAAMGITSEEANYFLREFESTGALERAVVFLNLSSDPSMERVVTPR
;
A
#
# COMPACT_ATOMS: atom_id res chain seq x y z
N VAL A 1 -9.51 -11.45 16.71
CA VAL A 1 -8.90 -11.89 15.43
C VAL A 1 -10.01 -12.17 14.41
N ASN A 2 -10.98 -11.24 14.26
CA ASN A 2 -12.27 -11.59 13.65
C ASN A 2 -12.28 -11.57 12.11
N ASN A 3 -11.26 -11.02 11.45
CA ASN A 3 -11.16 -10.97 9.99
C ASN A 3 -9.70 -11.26 9.56
N THR A 4 -9.29 -12.52 9.62
CA THR A 4 -7.95 -12.94 9.19
C THR A 4 -7.87 -12.96 7.67
N LEU A 5 -6.87 -12.26 7.12
CA LEU A 5 -6.51 -12.38 5.70
C LEU A 5 -5.74 -13.68 5.47
N VAL A 6 -6.18 -14.50 4.52
CA VAL A 6 -5.45 -15.70 4.07
C VAL A 6 -4.75 -15.47 2.73
N ARG A 7 -3.71 -16.25 2.44
CA ARG A 7 -2.95 -16.10 1.17
C ARG A 7 -3.87 -16.33 -0.02
N GLY A 8 -3.77 -15.45 -1.03
CA GLY A 8 -4.63 -15.47 -2.22
C GLY A 8 -6.02 -14.86 -2.04
N GLN A 9 -6.41 -14.48 -0.82
CA GLN A 9 -7.69 -13.81 -0.56
C GLN A 9 -7.65 -12.34 -0.97
N LYS A 10 -8.76 -11.88 -1.56
CA LYS A 10 -9.04 -10.47 -1.81
C LYS A 10 -9.87 -9.94 -0.64
N LEU A 11 -9.28 -9.14 0.24
CA LEU A 11 -9.98 -8.51 1.36
C LEU A 11 -9.93 -6.99 1.22
N PRO A 12 -11.02 -6.34 0.80
CA PRO A 12 -11.04 -4.90 0.65
C PRO A 12 -11.16 -4.20 2.02
N ILE A 13 -10.63 -2.98 2.10
CA ILE A 13 -10.87 -2.04 3.21
C ILE A 13 -11.77 -0.93 2.67
N PHE A 14 -12.93 -0.75 3.29
CA PHE A 14 -13.82 0.37 2.96
C PHE A 14 -13.61 1.51 3.95
N SER A 15 -13.47 2.71 3.41
CA SER A 15 -13.24 3.94 4.17
C SER A 15 -13.99 5.10 3.52
N GLY A 16 -13.76 6.31 4.01
CA GLY A 16 -14.39 7.54 3.53
C GLY A 16 -13.43 8.73 3.60
N ALA A 17 -13.83 9.84 2.99
CA ALA A 17 -13.07 11.08 3.02
C ALA A 17 -12.82 11.53 4.47
N GLY A 18 -11.59 11.94 4.78
CA GLY A 18 -11.18 12.36 6.12
C GLY A 18 -10.90 11.22 7.11
N LEU A 19 -11.19 9.96 6.77
CA LEU A 19 -10.84 8.81 7.60
C LEU A 19 -9.39 8.35 7.35
N PRO A 20 -8.72 7.72 8.33
CA PRO A 20 -7.28 7.43 8.31
C PRO A 20 -6.90 6.21 7.45
N HIS A 21 -7.51 5.99 6.29
CA HIS A 21 -7.21 4.83 5.44
C HIS A 21 -5.75 4.78 4.97
N ASN A 22 -5.13 5.94 4.73
CA ASN A 22 -3.72 6.01 4.38
C ASN A 22 -2.81 5.48 5.51
N GLN A 23 -3.13 5.82 6.76
CA GLN A 23 -2.38 5.35 7.93
C GLN A 23 -2.51 3.83 8.11
N ILE A 24 -3.73 3.30 7.91
CA ILE A 24 -3.97 1.84 7.96
C ILE A 24 -3.23 1.12 6.83
N ALA A 25 -3.28 1.64 5.61
CA ALA A 25 -2.55 1.07 4.47
C ALA A 25 -1.04 1.05 4.74
N ALA A 26 -0.48 2.17 5.21
CA ALA A 26 0.93 2.25 5.57
C ALA A 26 1.29 1.26 6.68
N GLN A 27 0.44 1.14 7.71
CA GLN A 27 0.64 0.17 8.80
C GLN A 27 0.66 -1.28 8.29
N ILE A 28 -0.25 -1.64 7.37
CA ILE A 28 -0.27 -2.98 6.78
C ILE A 28 1.05 -3.25 6.06
N VAL A 29 1.55 -2.31 5.24
CA VAL A 29 2.82 -2.48 4.52
C VAL A 29 4.00 -2.66 5.48
N ARG A 30 4.04 -1.89 6.58
CA ARG A 30 5.09 -2.01 7.60
C ARG A 30 5.06 -3.34 8.35
N GLN A 31 3.87 -3.81 8.72
CA GLN A 31 3.71 -4.92 9.67
C GLN A 31 3.48 -6.28 9.00
N ALA A 32 3.09 -6.30 7.73
CA ALA A 32 2.84 -7.55 7.01
C ALA A 32 4.09 -8.42 6.96
N LYS A 33 3.93 -9.68 7.35
CA LYS A 33 4.96 -10.72 7.35
C LYS A 33 4.32 -12.10 7.30
N LEU A 34 5.07 -13.07 6.79
CA LEU A 34 4.72 -14.48 6.91
C LEU A 34 5.02 -14.96 8.33
N ARG A 35 4.25 -15.95 8.82
CA ARG A 35 4.52 -16.57 10.12
C ARG A 35 5.68 -17.57 10.04
N SER A 36 5.87 -18.21 8.88
CA SER A 36 7.02 -19.03 8.53
C SER A 36 8.17 -18.13 8.03
N SER A 37 9.39 -18.37 8.52
CA SER A 37 10.59 -17.56 8.21
C SER A 37 11.22 -17.87 6.86
N ASP A 38 10.91 -19.01 6.25
CA ASP A 38 11.73 -19.58 5.17
C ASP A 38 11.23 -19.21 3.77
N GLU A 39 10.14 -18.44 3.69
CA GLU A 39 9.54 -18.01 2.42
C GLU A 39 9.81 -16.53 2.17
N SER A 40 10.24 -16.19 0.96
CA SER A 40 10.39 -14.81 0.52
C SER A 40 9.03 -14.10 0.51
N PHE A 41 8.98 -12.89 1.07
CA PHE A 41 7.77 -12.08 1.13
C PHE A 41 8.07 -10.68 0.58
N ALA A 42 7.25 -10.24 -0.37
CA ALA A 42 7.33 -8.91 -0.96
C ALA A 42 5.94 -8.28 -1.04
N ILE A 43 5.90 -6.96 -1.11
CA ILE A 43 4.67 -6.16 -1.17
C ILE A 43 4.68 -5.36 -2.47
N VAL A 44 3.55 -5.35 -3.18
CA VAL A 44 3.33 -4.42 -4.28
C VAL A 44 2.33 -3.38 -3.80
N PHE A 45 2.77 -2.14 -3.69
CA PHE A 45 1.93 -1.01 -3.30
C PHE A 45 1.63 -0.16 -4.53
N ALA A 46 0.36 0.00 -4.85
CA ALA A 46 -0.10 0.84 -5.95
C ALA A 46 -1.06 1.90 -5.39
N ALA A 47 -0.69 3.17 -5.52
CA ALA A 47 -1.54 4.30 -5.19
C ALA A 47 -1.95 5.04 -6.46
N MET A 48 -3.23 5.40 -6.56
CA MET A 48 -3.82 5.98 -7.78
C MET A 48 -4.63 7.22 -7.45
N GLY A 49 -4.36 8.31 -8.15
CA GLY A 49 -5.05 9.59 -7.96
C GLY A 49 -4.86 10.21 -6.58
N ILE A 50 -3.78 9.88 -5.88
CA ILE A 50 -3.48 10.44 -4.55
C ILE A 50 -2.83 11.81 -4.66
N THR A 51 -2.98 12.64 -3.66
CA THR A 51 -2.29 13.93 -3.60
C THR A 51 -0.79 13.76 -3.42
N SER A 52 0.01 14.76 -3.80
CA SER A 52 1.46 14.74 -3.58
C SER A 52 1.83 14.66 -2.09
N GLU A 53 0.99 15.21 -1.21
CA GLU A 53 1.18 15.10 0.24
C GLU A 53 1.05 13.64 0.71
N GLU A 54 0.00 12.94 0.27
CA GLU A 54 -0.20 11.52 0.59
C GLU A 54 0.91 10.64 0.00
N ALA A 55 1.37 10.95 -1.21
CA ALA A 55 2.48 10.23 -1.84
C ALA A 55 3.77 10.36 -1.00
N ASN A 56 4.09 11.59 -0.58
CA ASN A 56 5.22 11.86 0.31
C ASN A 56 5.07 11.19 1.67
N TYR A 57 3.85 11.12 2.21
CA TYR A 57 3.57 10.40 3.44
C TYR A 57 3.93 8.91 3.30
N PHE A 58 3.46 8.23 2.26
CA PHE A 58 3.76 6.80 2.05
C PHE A 58 5.26 6.54 1.87
N LEU A 59 5.95 7.35 1.05
CA LEU A 59 7.38 7.18 0.82
C LEU A 59 8.18 7.33 2.13
N ARG A 60 7.89 8.35 2.94
CA ARG A 60 8.54 8.54 4.24
C ARG A 60 8.27 7.39 5.22
N GLU A 61 7.04 6.91 5.28
CA GLU A 61 6.67 5.77 6.14
C GLU A 61 7.39 4.49 5.70
N PHE A 62 7.58 4.28 4.40
CA PHE A 62 8.27 3.10 3.88
C PHE A 62 9.79 3.18 4.02
N GLU A 63 10.38 4.36 3.84
CA GLU A 63 11.81 4.61 4.07
C GLU A 63 12.18 4.44 5.54
N SER A 64 11.46 5.12 6.44
CA SER A 64 11.75 5.12 7.89
C SER A 64 11.67 3.76 8.56
N THR A 65 10.98 2.80 7.94
CA THR A 65 10.75 1.46 8.48
C THR A 65 11.50 0.36 7.74
N GLY A 66 12.26 0.71 6.70
CA GLY A 66 12.94 -0.26 5.83
C GLY A 66 11.97 -1.09 4.98
N ALA A 67 10.68 -0.74 4.95
CA ALA A 67 9.68 -1.48 4.19
C ALA A 67 9.94 -1.42 2.67
N LEU A 68 10.65 -0.38 2.19
CA LEU A 68 11.07 -0.25 0.80
C LEU A 68 11.96 -1.41 0.31
N GLU A 69 12.76 -2.04 1.17
CA GLU A 69 13.65 -3.13 0.75
C GLU A 69 12.89 -4.36 0.24
N ARG A 70 11.62 -4.49 0.62
CA ARG A 70 10.73 -5.59 0.23
C ARG A 70 9.45 -5.12 -0.47
N ALA A 71 9.40 -3.85 -0.88
CA ALA A 71 8.22 -3.27 -1.51
C ALA A 71 8.53 -2.66 -2.88
N VAL A 72 7.67 -2.95 -3.86
CA VAL A 72 7.63 -2.24 -5.14
C VAL A 72 6.48 -1.24 -5.08
N VAL A 73 6.76 0.03 -5.37
CA VAL A 73 5.82 1.14 -5.20
C VAL A 73 5.51 1.76 -6.55
N PHE A 74 4.23 1.76 -6.92
CA PHE A 74 3.69 2.51 -8.06
C PHE A 74 2.85 3.67 -7.53
N LEU A 75 3.23 4.89 -7.88
CA LEU A 75 2.51 6.10 -7.48
C LEU A 75 1.99 6.80 -8.73
N ASN A 76 0.67 6.99 -8.77
CA ASN A 76 0.01 7.88 -9.70
C ASN A 76 -0.68 8.99 -8.89
N LEU A 77 -0.31 10.23 -9.18
CA LEU A 77 -0.78 11.42 -8.49
C LEU A 77 -2.12 11.91 -9.05
N SER A 78 -2.83 12.72 -8.26
CA SER A 78 -4.06 13.38 -8.67
C SER A 78 -3.83 14.36 -9.84
N SER A 79 -2.61 14.89 -9.99
CA SER A 79 -2.16 15.73 -11.10
C SER A 79 -1.87 14.96 -12.38
N ASP A 80 -1.65 13.65 -12.31
CA ASP A 80 -1.19 12.85 -13.44
C ASP A 80 -2.34 12.52 -14.40
N PRO A 81 -2.04 12.21 -15.68
CA PRO A 81 -3.05 11.85 -16.67
C PRO A 81 -3.96 10.71 -16.21
N SER A 82 -5.26 10.84 -16.47
CA SER A 82 -6.25 9.82 -16.09
C SER A 82 -5.99 8.45 -16.72
N MET A 83 -5.33 8.39 -17.87
CA MET A 83 -4.93 7.14 -18.51
C MET A 83 -3.95 6.32 -17.66
N GLU A 84 -3.05 6.98 -16.92
CA GLU A 84 -2.09 6.28 -16.06
C GLU A 84 -2.79 5.56 -14.90
N ARG A 85 -3.94 6.08 -14.43
CA ARG A 85 -4.77 5.40 -13.40
C ARG A 85 -5.31 4.06 -13.87
N VAL A 86 -5.55 3.91 -15.17
CA VAL A 86 -6.05 2.65 -15.75
C VAL A 86 -4.93 1.62 -15.89
N VAL A 87 -3.69 2.10 -16.08
CA VAL A 87 -2.51 1.25 -16.30
C VAL A 87 -1.85 0.87 -14.97
N THR A 88 -1.84 1.75 -13.98
CA THR A 88 -1.19 1.54 -12.67
C THR A 88 -1.56 0.23 -11.96
N PRO A 89 -2.82 -0.25 -11.96
CA PRO A 89 -3.17 -1.50 -11.28
C PRO A 89 -2.98 -2.76 -12.14
N ARG A 90 -2.48 -2.64 -13.39
CA ARG A 90 -2.32 -3.76 -14.33
C ARG A 90 -0.98 -4.46 -14.22
#